data_AF-A0A1Y2W1X4-F1
#
_entry.id   AF-A0A1Y2W1X4-F1
#
_cell.length_a   1.000
_cell.length_b   1.000
_cell.length_c   1.000
_cell.angle_alpha   90.00
_cell.angle_beta   90.00
_cell.angle_gamma   90.00
#
_symmetry.space_group_name_H-M   'P 1'
#
loop_
_entity.id
_entity.type
_entity.pdbx_description
1 polymer ?
#
loop_
_entity_poly.entity_id
_entity_poly.type
_entity_poly.pdbx_seq_one_letter_code
_entity_poly.pdbx_strand_id
1 'polypeptide(L)'
;LTELPPEIIHHVLGYVEPRDLAWIPRICKSFYYTVRENSSIFRDVYLNNFDTPPKDADLNWEQVVKDAVRLQVVCGRARVQDKLSFVYDTVKSLLRNAATDTERVRSTTHPASLNAELLASLFRDETNQSAFLCRSFIFERIAREFTGPNYIDSPAHVLHQKSAQLHCLYGVPILYANPGSQRATRRSGKMSPFACSKVYDLRQYTEKTHWGPFMDDGTDRADWEKVEAIMIVIGANLRKLGLTRFPVCRNYWDAPFAGTWPNSYRPPLAVARDPPEPLELEDPYGVTGTWLRVVCFLDYTDFFSYNFAATADHPLDPNVPRHEIDVGEATRLILMRIRVTRVEPPGPDDGQDLPVVHFEGVSRSLDDSYDENANSDLRGSVRLTREGEVRWTTFSVFSGVERWRSESVQVGGVKSSKGVIGNWFDKDFDPRGPAGPTAFWKVSDKISESGGAMALMQDFLPDQDSDFYDPDQDDSEE
;
A
#
# COMPACT_ATOMS: atom_id res chain seq x y z
N LEU A 1 -0.12 -23.79 42.19
CA LEU A 1 -0.90 -23.00 41.20
C LEU A 1 -2.41 -23.17 41.41
N THR A 2 -2.95 -24.38 41.40
CA THR A 2 -4.41 -24.62 41.53
C THR A 2 -5.02 -24.32 42.90
N GLU A 3 -4.19 -24.06 43.91
CA GLU A 3 -4.60 -23.63 45.26
C GLU A 3 -4.64 -22.10 45.42
N LEU A 4 -4.21 -21.35 44.40
CA LEU A 4 -4.26 -19.89 44.42
C LEU A 4 -5.71 -19.39 44.21
N PRO A 5 -6.04 -18.19 44.70
CA PRO A 5 -7.32 -17.56 44.40
C PRO A 5 -7.54 -17.41 42.88
N PRO A 6 -8.79 -17.54 42.37
CA PRO A 6 -9.10 -17.42 40.95
C PRO A 6 -8.57 -16.13 40.30
N GLU A 7 -8.56 -15.02 41.05
CA GLU A 7 -8.07 -13.71 40.59
C GLU A 7 -6.56 -13.73 40.34
N ILE A 8 -5.81 -14.43 41.18
CA ILE A 8 -4.35 -14.59 41.02
C ILE A 8 -4.06 -15.53 39.85
N ILE A 9 -4.83 -16.61 39.69
CA ILE A 9 -4.70 -17.50 38.54
C ILE A 9 -5.00 -16.73 37.25
N HIS A 10 -6.09 -15.96 37.21
CA HIS A 10 -6.43 -15.10 36.07
C HIS A 10 -5.28 -14.15 35.73
N HIS A 11 -4.75 -13.42 36.71
CA HIS A 11 -3.65 -12.49 36.50
C HIS A 11 -2.41 -13.20 35.95
N VAL A 12 -2.02 -14.35 36.50
CA VAL A 12 -0.88 -15.16 35.99
C VAL A 12 -1.13 -15.59 34.54
N LEU A 13 -2.34 -16.09 34.25
CA LEU A 13 -2.73 -16.52 32.91
C LEU A 13 -2.83 -15.35 31.92
N GLY A 14 -3.03 -14.11 32.37
CA GLY A 14 -3.00 -12.91 31.54
C GLY A 14 -1.64 -12.64 30.88
N TYR A 15 -0.55 -13.15 31.44
CA TYR A 15 0.82 -12.95 30.93
C TYR A 15 1.36 -14.13 30.12
N VAL A 16 0.55 -15.15 29.84
CA VAL A 16 0.99 -16.27 29.01
C VAL A 16 0.97 -15.89 27.53
N GLU A 17 1.80 -16.57 26.75
CA GLU A 17 1.75 -16.47 25.30
C GLU A 17 0.37 -16.91 24.77
N PRO A 18 -0.18 -16.23 23.74
CA PRO A 18 -1.49 -16.57 23.18
C PRO A 18 -1.63 -18.04 22.77
N ARG A 19 -0.53 -18.65 22.29
CA ARG A 19 -0.51 -20.07 21.89
C ARG A 19 -0.66 -21.02 23.09
N ASP A 20 -0.08 -20.67 24.23
CA ASP A 20 -0.10 -21.51 25.43
C ASP A 20 -1.46 -21.51 26.09
N LEU A 21 -2.20 -20.40 25.99
CA LEU A 21 -3.57 -20.30 26.49
C LEU A 21 -4.50 -21.37 25.89
N ALA A 22 -4.24 -21.84 24.66
CA ALA A 22 -5.00 -22.92 24.04
C ALA A 22 -4.73 -24.31 24.68
N TRP A 23 -3.56 -24.50 25.29
CA TRP A 23 -3.14 -25.77 25.91
C TRP A 23 -3.50 -25.85 27.38
N ILE A 24 -3.49 -24.73 28.10
CA ILE A 24 -3.75 -24.63 29.55
C ILE A 24 -5.05 -25.33 30.00
N PRO A 25 -6.19 -25.19 29.30
CA PRO A 25 -7.44 -25.88 29.64
C PRO A 25 -7.35 -27.41 29.61
N ARG A 26 -6.34 -27.97 28.93
CA ARG A 26 -6.15 -29.43 28.78
C ARG A 26 -5.37 -30.05 29.93
N ILE A 27 -4.77 -29.23 30.80
CA ILE A 27 -3.91 -29.69 31.90
C ILE A 27 -4.76 -30.23 33.07
N CYS A 28 -5.77 -29.47 33.52
CA CYS A 28 -6.66 -29.89 34.61
C CYS A 28 -8.03 -29.21 34.55
N LYS A 29 -9.00 -29.73 35.31
CA LYS A 29 -10.37 -29.18 35.38
C LYS A 29 -10.41 -27.73 35.89
N SER A 30 -9.54 -27.38 36.86
CA SER A 30 -9.50 -26.02 37.42
C SER A 30 -9.18 -25.00 36.32
N PHE A 31 -8.08 -25.20 35.59
CA PHE A 31 -7.70 -24.34 34.46
C PHE A 31 -8.70 -24.36 33.31
N TYR A 32 -9.34 -25.50 33.03
CA TYR A 32 -10.43 -25.55 32.06
C TYR A 32 -11.55 -24.56 32.41
N TYR A 33 -12.03 -24.57 33.66
CA TYR A 33 -13.08 -23.66 34.11
C TYR A 33 -12.61 -22.21 34.25
N THR A 34 -11.33 -21.96 34.52
CA THR A 34 -10.78 -20.59 34.56
C THR A 34 -10.77 -19.93 33.18
N VAL A 35 -10.43 -20.68 32.13
CA VAL A 35 -10.26 -20.15 30.77
C VAL A 35 -11.58 -20.18 29.98
N ARG A 36 -12.39 -21.22 30.18
CA ARG A 36 -13.64 -21.40 29.42
C ARG A 36 -14.58 -20.22 29.62
N GLU A 37 -15.07 -19.66 28.51
CA GLU A 37 -16.08 -18.58 28.48
C GLU A 37 -15.65 -17.32 29.27
N ASN A 38 -14.34 -17.16 29.52
CA ASN A 38 -13.79 -16.03 30.26
C ASN A 38 -13.22 -14.98 29.30
N SER A 39 -14.07 -14.10 28.76
CA SER A 39 -13.62 -13.08 27.81
C SER A 39 -12.56 -12.13 28.38
N SER A 40 -12.54 -11.89 29.70
CA SER A 40 -11.54 -11.02 30.33
C SER A 40 -10.13 -11.59 30.25
N ILE A 41 -9.94 -12.92 30.34
CA ILE A 41 -8.60 -13.52 30.24
C ILE A 41 -8.04 -13.35 28.84
N PHE A 42 -8.88 -13.52 27.81
CA PHE A 42 -8.49 -13.31 26.42
C PHE A 42 -8.18 -11.84 26.14
N ARG A 43 -8.90 -10.91 26.78
CA ARG A 43 -8.60 -9.48 26.70
C ARG A 43 -7.23 -9.17 27.28
N ASP A 44 -6.93 -9.66 28.48
CA ASP A 44 -5.65 -9.38 29.14
C ASP A 44 -4.48 -10.01 28.38
N VAL A 45 -4.63 -11.25 27.92
CA VAL A 45 -3.65 -11.90 27.03
C VAL A 45 -3.48 -11.12 25.73
N TYR A 46 -4.55 -10.61 25.14
CA TYR A 46 -4.44 -9.81 23.93
C TYR A 46 -3.65 -8.52 24.20
N LEU A 47 -4.04 -7.73 25.19
CA LEU A 47 -3.42 -6.43 25.49
C LEU A 47 -1.96 -6.54 25.95
N ASN A 48 -1.55 -7.68 26.48
CA ASN A 48 -0.15 -7.94 26.86
C ASN A 48 0.74 -8.38 25.68
N ASN A 49 0.16 -8.83 24.56
CA ASN A 49 0.91 -9.43 23.44
C ASN A 49 0.71 -8.70 22.09
N PHE A 50 -0.33 -7.87 21.97
CA PHE A 50 -0.73 -7.18 20.75
C PHE A 50 -0.98 -5.70 21.03
N ASP A 51 -1.18 -4.93 19.97
CA ASP A 51 -1.49 -3.51 20.11
C ASP A 51 -2.83 -3.28 20.80
N THR A 52 -2.92 -2.22 21.61
CA THR A 52 -4.21 -1.76 22.14
C THR A 52 -5.08 -1.27 20.97
N PRO A 53 -6.27 -1.86 20.77
CA PRO A 53 -7.12 -1.49 19.64
C PRO A 53 -7.72 -0.08 19.85
N PRO A 54 -8.25 0.55 18.78
CA PRO A 54 -8.97 1.81 18.88
C PRO A 54 -10.09 1.76 19.94
N LYS A 55 -10.38 2.90 20.59
CA LYS A 55 -11.35 2.98 21.71
C LYS A 55 -12.76 2.51 21.36
N ASP A 56 -13.12 2.64 20.10
CA ASP A 56 -14.40 2.28 19.48
C ASP A 56 -14.43 0.86 18.92
N ALA A 57 -13.35 0.08 19.07
CA ALA A 57 -13.29 -1.28 18.56
C ALA A 57 -14.18 -2.23 19.37
N ASP A 58 -15.23 -2.76 18.73
CA ASP A 58 -16.04 -3.85 19.26
C ASP A 58 -15.40 -5.20 18.90
N LEU A 59 -14.67 -5.79 19.86
CA LEU A 59 -13.89 -7.01 19.64
C LEU A 59 -14.41 -8.18 20.49
N ASN A 60 -14.60 -9.31 19.82
CA ASN A 60 -14.65 -10.60 20.48
C ASN A 60 -13.21 -11.05 20.82
N TRP A 61 -12.77 -10.75 22.04
CA TRP A 61 -11.40 -11.03 22.50
C TRP A 61 -10.98 -12.49 22.33
N GLU A 62 -11.88 -13.42 22.62
CA GLU A 62 -11.61 -14.85 22.46
C GLU A 62 -11.36 -15.21 20.99
N GLN A 63 -12.20 -14.70 20.09
CA GLN A 63 -12.07 -14.97 18.66
C GLN A 63 -10.81 -14.34 18.07
N VAL A 64 -10.51 -13.08 18.42
CA VAL A 64 -9.33 -12.37 17.90
C VAL A 64 -8.03 -13.05 18.33
N VAL A 65 -7.91 -13.47 19.59
CA VAL A 65 -6.73 -14.22 20.08
C VAL A 65 -6.60 -15.56 19.36
N LYS A 66 -7.70 -16.31 19.21
CA LYS A 66 -7.70 -17.59 18.48
C LYS A 66 -7.32 -17.42 17.02
N ASP A 67 -7.80 -16.38 16.35
CA ASP A 67 -7.49 -16.11 14.95
C ASP A 67 -6.02 -15.70 14.77
N ALA A 68 -5.48 -14.88 15.67
CA ALA A 68 -4.05 -14.55 15.67
C ALA A 68 -3.17 -15.80 15.84
N VAL A 69 -3.49 -16.67 16.81
CA VAL A 69 -2.79 -17.95 17.00
C VAL A 69 -2.91 -18.85 15.78
N ARG A 70 -4.12 -18.97 15.21
CA ARG A 70 -4.38 -19.78 14.02
C ARG A 70 -3.63 -19.25 12.80
N LEU A 71 -3.54 -17.93 12.62
CA LEU A 71 -2.74 -17.30 11.56
C LEU A 71 -1.29 -17.72 11.69
N GLN A 72 -0.70 -17.62 12.88
CA GLN A 72 0.68 -18.04 13.09
C GLN A 72 0.91 -19.55 12.81
N VAL A 73 -0.06 -20.40 13.17
CA VAL A 73 -0.01 -21.84 12.86
C VAL A 73 -0.12 -22.10 11.36
N VAL A 74 -0.98 -21.37 10.65
CA VAL A 74 -1.12 -21.50 9.19
C VAL A 74 0.18 -21.09 8.49
N CYS A 75 0.76 -19.96 8.89
CA CYS A 75 2.02 -19.43 8.34
C CYS A 75 3.26 -20.24 8.77
N GLY A 76 3.17 -21.02 9.85
CA GLY A 76 4.27 -21.89 10.30
C GLY A 76 4.30 -23.28 9.66
N ARG A 77 3.37 -23.61 8.76
CA ARG A 77 3.30 -24.92 8.11
C ARG A 77 4.09 -24.92 6.81
N ALA A 78 4.91 -25.95 6.60
CA ALA A 78 5.73 -26.12 5.39
C ALA A 78 4.94 -26.39 4.08
N ARG A 79 3.61 -26.46 4.12
CA ARG A 79 2.76 -26.72 2.94
C ARG A 79 1.76 -25.59 2.76
N VAL A 80 1.68 -25.10 1.51
CA VAL A 80 0.65 -24.16 1.06
C VAL A 80 -0.73 -24.71 1.40
N GLN A 81 -1.50 -23.95 2.17
CA GLN A 81 -2.88 -24.29 2.50
C GLN A 81 -3.82 -23.33 1.80
N ASP A 82 -4.93 -23.84 1.26
CA ASP A 82 -5.98 -22.98 0.74
C ASP A 82 -6.76 -22.33 1.89
N LYS A 83 -6.15 -21.28 2.45
CA LYS A 83 -6.59 -20.50 3.60
C LYS A 83 -6.51 -19.00 3.35
N LEU A 84 -6.36 -18.59 2.09
CA LEU A 84 -6.18 -17.19 1.70
C LEU A 84 -7.29 -16.28 2.25
N SER A 85 -8.56 -16.68 2.19
CA SER A 85 -9.64 -15.86 2.75
C SER A 85 -9.47 -15.63 4.26
N PHE A 86 -9.17 -16.69 5.02
CA PHE A 86 -8.92 -16.57 6.46
C PHE A 86 -7.71 -15.67 6.75
N VAL A 87 -6.59 -15.89 6.06
CA VAL A 87 -5.37 -15.08 6.22
C VAL A 87 -5.67 -13.61 5.90
N TYR A 88 -6.36 -13.35 4.79
CA TYR A 88 -6.79 -12.01 4.39
C TYR A 88 -7.62 -11.31 5.48
N ASP A 89 -8.66 -11.98 5.99
CA ASP A 89 -9.57 -11.40 6.98
C ASP A 89 -8.82 -11.13 8.32
N THR A 90 -7.98 -12.06 8.76
CA THR A 90 -7.19 -11.91 10.00
C THR A 90 -6.11 -10.83 9.88
N VAL A 91 -5.39 -10.75 8.76
CA VAL A 91 -4.38 -9.70 8.51
C VAL A 91 -5.03 -8.32 8.54
N LYS A 92 -6.16 -8.14 7.82
CA LYS A 92 -6.89 -6.87 7.84
C LYS A 92 -7.40 -6.52 9.24
N SER A 93 -7.89 -7.49 9.99
CA SER A 93 -8.34 -7.25 11.36
C SER A 93 -7.19 -6.82 12.28
N LEU A 94 -6.02 -7.44 12.17
CA LEU A 94 -4.83 -7.07 12.96
C LEU A 94 -4.35 -5.66 12.62
N LEU A 95 -4.31 -5.30 11.33
CA LEU A 95 -3.94 -3.95 10.89
C LEU A 95 -4.96 -2.91 11.35
N ARG A 96 -6.26 -3.18 11.24
CA ARG A 96 -7.31 -2.25 11.75
C ARG A 96 -7.18 -1.99 13.25
N ASN A 97 -6.67 -2.97 14.00
CA ASN A 97 -6.49 -2.89 15.45
C ASN A 97 -5.05 -2.51 15.85
N ALA A 98 -4.20 -2.09 14.90
CA ALA A 98 -2.81 -1.72 15.17
C ALA A 98 -2.72 -0.39 15.94
N ALA A 99 -1.64 -0.25 16.72
CA ALA A 99 -1.43 0.91 17.56
C ALA A 99 -1.28 2.19 16.73
N THR A 100 -1.86 3.28 17.23
CA THR A 100 -1.72 4.61 16.62
C THR A 100 -1.09 5.62 17.58
N ASP A 101 -1.06 5.33 18.87
CA ASP A 101 -0.65 6.25 19.95
C ASP A 101 0.71 5.92 20.58
N THR A 102 1.41 4.90 20.07
CA THR A 102 2.76 4.53 20.53
C THR A 102 3.83 5.49 19.99
N GLU A 103 5.02 5.44 20.60
CA GLU A 103 6.15 6.22 20.12
C GLU A 103 6.52 5.85 18.68
N ARG A 104 6.90 6.87 17.93
CA ARG A 104 7.29 6.74 16.52
C ARG A 104 8.71 6.18 16.42
N VAL A 105 8.89 5.24 15.49
CA VAL A 105 10.24 4.78 15.10
C VAL A 105 10.99 5.94 14.44
N ARG A 106 12.26 6.15 14.81
CA ARG A 106 13.09 7.23 14.22
C ARG A 106 13.08 7.16 12.69
N SER A 107 13.01 8.32 12.04
CA SER A 107 13.01 8.49 10.58
C SER A 107 11.81 7.91 9.82
N THR A 108 10.78 7.40 10.50
CA THR A 108 9.53 6.94 9.87
C THR A 108 8.41 7.98 10.02
N THR A 109 7.29 7.75 9.32
CA THR A 109 6.05 8.53 9.45
C THR A 109 4.93 7.72 10.11
N HIS A 110 5.27 6.65 10.85
CA HIS A 110 4.28 5.82 11.55
C HIS A 110 4.76 5.35 12.94
N PRO A 111 3.84 5.02 13.84
CA PRO A 111 4.16 4.42 15.13
C PRO A 111 4.71 3.00 14.97
N ALA A 112 5.34 2.50 16.03
CA ALA A 112 5.60 1.07 16.19
C ALA A 112 4.29 0.31 16.44
N SER A 113 4.17 -0.90 15.90
CA SER A 113 2.98 -1.74 16.04
C SER A 113 3.40 -3.19 16.21
N LEU A 114 2.98 -3.81 17.32
CA LEU A 114 3.18 -5.23 17.59
C LEU A 114 2.42 -6.09 16.56
N ASN A 115 1.25 -5.62 16.13
CA ASN A 115 0.45 -6.31 15.13
C ASN A 115 1.19 -6.34 13.78
N ALA A 116 1.69 -5.19 13.32
CA ALA A 116 2.44 -5.10 12.07
C ALA A 116 3.78 -5.86 12.15
N GLU A 117 4.46 -5.84 13.30
CA GLU A 117 5.70 -6.58 13.52
C GLU A 117 5.47 -8.10 13.47
N LEU A 118 4.41 -8.60 14.10
CA LEU A 118 4.01 -10.00 13.97
C LEU A 118 3.78 -10.36 12.49
N LEU A 119 2.99 -9.57 11.77
CA LEU A 119 2.70 -9.81 10.36
C LEU A 119 3.99 -9.80 9.51
N ALA A 120 4.87 -8.82 9.72
CA ALA A 120 6.17 -8.75 9.06
C ALA A 120 7.03 -9.98 9.34
N SER A 121 6.99 -10.53 10.56
CA SER A 121 7.71 -11.75 10.92
C SER A 121 7.17 -12.99 10.19
N LEU A 122 5.85 -13.12 10.06
CA LEU A 122 5.21 -14.25 9.38
C LEU A 122 5.48 -14.24 7.87
N PHE A 123 5.38 -13.06 7.25
CA PHE A 123 5.61 -12.88 5.81
C PHE A 123 7.07 -12.63 5.44
N ARG A 124 8.01 -12.73 6.39
CA ARG A 124 9.44 -12.84 6.09
C ARG A 124 9.75 -14.14 5.36
N ASP A 125 8.97 -15.20 5.62
CA ASP A 125 9.07 -16.47 4.91
C ASP A 125 8.50 -16.34 3.49
N GLU A 126 9.35 -16.55 2.49
CA GLU A 126 9.00 -16.53 1.07
C GLU A 126 7.91 -17.53 0.68
N THR A 127 7.76 -18.64 1.43
CA THR A 127 6.68 -19.60 1.22
C THR A 127 5.32 -19.00 1.58
N ASN A 128 5.24 -18.17 2.62
CA ASN A 128 4.03 -17.43 2.97
C ASN A 128 3.73 -16.32 1.95
N GLN A 129 4.75 -15.62 1.47
CA GLN A 129 4.59 -14.65 0.38
C GLN A 129 4.02 -15.33 -0.87
N SER A 130 4.62 -16.43 -1.30
CA SER A 130 4.15 -17.20 -2.46
C SER A 130 2.74 -17.74 -2.27
N ALA A 131 2.40 -18.19 -1.06
CA ALA A 131 1.11 -18.79 -0.74
C ALA A 131 -0.05 -17.79 -0.66
N PHE A 132 0.21 -16.53 -0.31
CA PHE A 132 -0.85 -15.57 0.03
C PHE A 132 -0.74 -14.19 -0.63
N LEU A 133 0.46 -13.77 -1.06
CA LEU A 133 0.68 -12.48 -1.74
C LEU A 133 0.77 -12.66 -3.25
N CYS A 134 1.33 -13.78 -3.73
CA CYS A 134 1.58 -14.06 -5.15
C CYS A 134 0.48 -14.86 -5.85
N ARG A 135 -0.80 -14.63 -5.53
CA ARG A 135 -1.96 -15.36 -6.09
C ARG A 135 -2.89 -14.49 -6.94
N SER A 136 -2.49 -13.29 -7.33
CA SER A 136 -3.25 -12.51 -8.31
C SER A 136 -3.02 -13.02 -9.74
N PHE A 137 -3.82 -12.54 -10.67
CA PHE A 137 -3.77 -12.95 -12.07
C PHE A 137 -2.41 -12.69 -12.72
N ILE A 138 -1.72 -11.60 -12.35
CA ILE A 138 -0.39 -11.30 -12.91
C ILE A 138 0.66 -12.36 -12.54
N PHE A 139 0.64 -12.86 -11.29
CA PHE A 139 1.52 -13.96 -10.87
C PHE A 139 1.13 -15.28 -11.51
N GLU A 140 -0.17 -15.56 -11.60
CA GLU A 140 -0.68 -16.75 -12.30
C GLU A 140 -0.27 -16.75 -13.77
N ARG A 141 -0.40 -15.62 -14.45
CA ARG A 141 -0.02 -15.46 -15.85
C ARG A 141 1.44 -15.84 -16.08
N ILE A 142 2.35 -15.32 -15.25
CA ILE A 142 3.78 -15.61 -15.38
C ILE A 142 4.08 -17.08 -15.06
N ALA A 143 3.48 -17.63 -14.00
CA ALA A 143 3.64 -19.04 -13.66
C ALA A 143 3.15 -19.98 -14.78
N ARG A 144 2.11 -19.57 -15.52
CA ARG A 144 1.56 -20.31 -16.67
C ARG A 144 2.43 -20.23 -17.91
N GLU A 145 3.09 -19.09 -18.18
CA GLU A 145 4.09 -19.01 -19.25
C GLU A 145 5.26 -19.99 -19.04
N PHE A 146 5.59 -20.31 -17.79
CA PHE A 146 6.57 -21.34 -17.46
C PHE A 146 6.03 -22.78 -17.51
N THR A 147 4.71 -22.99 -17.56
CA THR A 147 4.08 -24.33 -17.46
C THR A 147 3.27 -24.77 -18.69
N GLY A 148 3.13 -23.91 -19.72
CA GLY A 148 2.61 -24.27 -21.04
C GLY A 148 1.22 -23.66 -21.37
N PRO A 149 0.73 -23.83 -22.61
CA PRO A 149 -0.44 -23.12 -23.11
C PRO A 149 -1.74 -23.77 -22.61
N ASN A 150 -2.31 -23.25 -21.52
CA ASN A 150 -3.68 -23.54 -21.12
C ASN A 150 -4.52 -22.25 -21.14
N TYR A 151 -5.73 -22.38 -21.69
CA TYR A 151 -6.75 -21.35 -21.84
C TYR A 151 -6.92 -20.51 -20.56
N ILE A 152 -6.94 -19.19 -20.71
CA ILE A 152 -7.21 -18.24 -19.63
C ILE A 152 -8.71 -18.04 -19.57
N ASP A 153 -9.39 -18.72 -18.65
CA ASP A 153 -10.70 -18.28 -18.21
C ASP A 153 -10.49 -17.14 -17.22
N SER A 154 -10.80 -15.92 -17.64
CA SER A 154 -10.85 -14.75 -16.77
C SER A 154 -12.30 -14.49 -16.40
N PRO A 155 -12.60 -14.52 -15.10
CA PRO A 155 -12.89 -13.23 -14.50
C PRO A 155 -12.01 -12.95 -13.27
N ALA A 156 -12.03 -11.69 -12.83
CA ALA A 156 -11.47 -11.26 -11.55
C ALA A 156 -11.96 -12.18 -10.43
N HIS A 157 -11.09 -13.08 -9.99
CA HIS A 157 -11.43 -14.01 -8.93
C HIS A 157 -11.37 -13.26 -7.61
N VAL A 158 -12.39 -13.41 -6.75
CA VAL A 158 -12.41 -12.77 -5.42
C VAL A 158 -11.12 -13.05 -4.64
N LEU A 159 -10.53 -14.24 -4.83
CA LEU A 159 -9.24 -14.57 -4.22
C LEU A 159 -8.06 -13.80 -4.82
N HIS A 160 -8.06 -13.49 -6.12
CA HIS A 160 -7.01 -12.68 -6.73
C HIS A 160 -6.99 -11.28 -6.14
N GLN A 161 -8.17 -10.66 -6.03
CA GLN A 161 -8.34 -9.35 -5.40
C GLN A 161 -7.87 -9.37 -3.93
N LYS A 162 -8.21 -10.43 -3.16
CA LYS A 162 -7.71 -10.60 -1.79
C LYS A 162 -6.19 -10.73 -1.72
N SER A 163 -5.59 -11.52 -2.60
CA SER A 163 -4.13 -11.69 -2.67
C SER A 163 -3.42 -10.38 -3.03
N ALA A 164 -3.90 -9.70 -4.07
CA ALA A 164 -3.33 -8.45 -4.54
C ALA A 164 -3.42 -7.37 -3.45
N GLN A 165 -4.57 -7.27 -2.76
CA GLN A 165 -4.70 -6.35 -1.63
C GLN A 165 -3.75 -6.71 -0.47
N LEU A 166 -3.56 -8.00 -0.16
CA LEU A 166 -2.55 -8.40 0.83
C LEU A 166 -1.15 -7.98 0.41
N HIS A 167 -0.79 -8.09 -0.86
CA HIS A 167 0.51 -7.63 -1.36
C HIS A 167 0.63 -6.11 -1.27
N CYS A 168 -0.42 -5.34 -1.57
CA CYS A 168 -0.44 -3.89 -1.36
C CYS A 168 -0.31 -3.50 0.12
N LEU A 169 -0.94 -4.23 1.03
CA LEU A 169 -0.81 -4.02 2.48
C LEU A 169 0.56 -4.48 3.01
N TYR A 170 1.12 -5.57 2.48
CA TYR A 170 2.51 -5.95 2.73
C TYR A 170 3.45 -4.83 2.29
N GLY A 171 3.16 -4.22 1.15
CA GLY A 171 3.69 -2.92 0.79
C GLY A 171 5.15 -2.93 0.35
N VAL A 172 5.73 -4.11 0.12
CA VAL A 172 7.03 -4.28 -0.53
C VAL A 172 6.80 -4.92 -1.90
N PRO A 173 7.19 -4.28 -3.01
CA PRO A 173 7.02 -4.82 -4.35
C PRO A 173 7.80 -6.14 -4.54
N ILE A 174 7.06 -7.22 -4.78
CA ILE A 174 7.62 -8.50 -5.22
C ILE A 174 7.89 -8.39 -6.72
N LEU A 175 9.16 -8.19 -7.08
CA LEU A 175 9.58 -7.93 -8.46
C LEU A 175 9.89 -9.20 -9.28
N TYR A 176 9.81 -10.38 -8.66
CA TYR A 176 10.09 -11.65 -9.31
C TYR A 176 9.01 -12.68 -8.96
N ALA A 177 8.58 -13.47 -9.95
CA ALA A 177 7.46 -14.39 -9.82
C ALA A 177 7.70 -15.52 -8.80
N ASN A 178 8.96 -15.86 -8.54
CA ASN A 178 9.35 -16.74 -7.46
C ASN A 178 10.29 -15.97 -6.53
N PRO A 179 9.92 -15.68 -5.27
CA PRO A 179 10.77 -14.92 -4.35
C PRO A 179 12.20 -15.49 -4.24
N GLY A 180 12.36 -16.82 -4.26
CA GLY A 180 13.67 -17.48 -4.24
C GLY A 180 14.50 -17.36 -5.52
N SER A 181 13.91 -16.83 -6.62
CA SER A 181 14.58 -16.64 -7.90
C SER A 181 15.44 -15.39 -8.00
N GLN A 182 15.47 -14.53 -6.97
CA GLN A 182 16.41 -13.41 -6.90
C GLN A 182 17.88 -13.85 -7.10
N ARG A 183 18.19 -15.12 -6.80
CA ARG A 183 19.53 -15.73 -6.93
C ARG A 183 19.83 -16.31 -8.31
N ALA A 184 18.84 -16.45 -9.20
CA ALA A 184 19.01 -17.06 -10.53
C ALA A 184 19.05 -15.99 -11.63
N THR A 185 20.23 -15.76 -12.18
CA THR A 185 20.61 -14.75 -13.19
C THR A 185 19.95 -14.93 -14.57
N ARG A 186 18.62 -14.96 -14.67
CA ARG A 186 17.94 -14.91 -15.98
C ARG A 186 16.81 -13.89 -15.96
N ARG A 187 16.70 -13.12 -17.05
CA ARG A 187 15.56 -12.23 -17.38
C ARG A 187 14.17 -12.90 -17.19
N SER A 188 14.16 -14.23 -17.18
CA SER A 188 13.05 -15.13 -16.87
C SER A 188 12.44 -14.87 -15.48
N GLY A 189 11.26 -14.25 -15.43
CA GLY A 189 10.43 -14.17 -14.22
C GLY A 189 10.34 -12.79 -13.56
N LYS A 190 10.82 -11.72 -14.21
CA LYS A 190 10.58 -10.34 -13.76
C LYS A 190 9.08 -10.02 -13.84
N MET A 191 8.55 -9.42 -12.79
CA MET A 191 7.13 -9.00 -12.73
C MET A 191 6.88 -7.70 -13.50
N SER A 192 7.88 -6.82 -13.62
CA SER A 192 7.69 -5.49 -14.17
C SER A 192 7.11 -5.47 -15.59
N PRO A 193 7.58 -6.28 -16.57
CA PRO A 193 7.02 -6.21 -17.93
C PRO A 193 5.54 -6.59 -18.01
N PHE A 194 5.12 -7.55 -17.18
CA PHE A 194 3.72 -7.95 -17.05
C PHE A 194 2.89 -6.88 -16.34
N ALA A 195 3.44 -6.25 -15.31
CA ALA A 195 2.77 -5.19 -14.57
C ALA A 195 2.56 -3.97 -15.47
N CYS A 196 3.58 -3.59 -16.22
CA CYS A 196 3.50 -2.55 -17.23
C CYS A 196 2.46 -2.89 -18.29
N SER A 197 2.34 -4.16 -18.70
CA SER A 197 1.33 -4.58 -19.69
C SER A 197 -0.10 -4.36 -19.21
N LYS A 198 -0.36 -4.50 -17.89
CA LYS A 198 -1.65 -4.20 -17.28
C LYS A 198 -1.82 -2.70 -17.03
N VAL A 199 -0.76 -1.99 -16.62
CA VAL A 199 -0.81 -0.55 -16.33
C VAL A 199 -1.08 0.25 -17.59
N TYR A 200 -0.35 0.03 -18.69
CA TYR A 200 -0.40 0.85 -19.91
C TYR A 200 -1.40 0.36 -20.98
N ASP A 201 -2.22 -0.65 -20.68
CA ASP A 201 -3.29 -1.11 -21.59
C ASP A 201 -4.51 -0.19 -21.51
N LEU A 202 -4.71 0.67 -22.51
CA LEU A 202 -5.81 1.62 -22.60
C LEU A 202 -7.20 0.96 -22.61
N ARG A 203 -7.30 -0.36 -22.88
CA ARG A 203 -8.57 -1.09 -22.76
C ARG A 203 -9.10 -1.13 -21.32
N GLN A 204 -8.26 -0.88 -20.32
CA GLN A 204 -8.64 -0.83 -18.89
C GLN A 204 -8.97 0.59 -18.39
N TYR A 205 -8.91 1.59 -19.27
CA TYR A 205 -9.21 2.98 -18.97
C TYR A 205 -10.59 3.32 -19.51
N THR A 206 -11.62 3.06 -18.70
CA THR A 206 -13.02 3.21 -19.09
C THR A 206 -13.69 4.28 -18.23
N GLU A 207 -14.85 4.75 -18.67
CA GLU A 207 -15.66 5.68 -17.86
C GLU A 207 -16.02 5.08 -16.49
N LYS A 208 -16.28 3.77 -16.40
CA LYS A 208 -16.65 3.10 -15.14
C LYS A 208 -15.47 2.91 -14.20
N THR A 209 -14.27 2.68 -14.74
CA THR A 209 -13.05 2.66 -13.91
C THR A 209 -12.60 4.06 -13.52
N HIS A 210 -13.27 5.12 -14.00
CA HIS A 210 -12.84 6.51 -13.91
C HIS A 210 -11.41 6.72 -14.42
N TRP A 211 -10.90 5.83 -15.28
CA TRP A 211 -9.49 5.80 -15.70
C TRP A 211 -8.48 5.61 -14.54
N GLY A 212 -8.97 5.16 -13.38
CA GLY A 212 -8.20 4.84 -12.19
C GLY A 212 -8.18 3.33 -11.89
N PRO A 213 -7.62 2.94 -10.74
CA PRO A 213 -7.57 1.55 -10.30
C PRO A 213 -8.89 1.10 -9.66
N PHE A 214 -10.01 1.30 -10.36
CA PHE A 214 -11.35 0.92 -9.91
C PHE A 214 -11.94 -0.16 -10.81
N MET A 215 -12.88 -0.94 -10.27
CA MET A 215 -13.56 -2.01 -10.97
C MET A 215 -14.43 -1.47 -12.11
N ASP A 216 -14.42 -2.14 -13.26
CA ASP A 216 -15.24 -1.80 -14.44
C ASP A 216 -16.70 -2.28 -14.31
N ASP A 217 -17.13 -2.60 -13.09
CA ASP A 217 -18.49 -3.04 -12.74
C ASP A 217 -19.40 -1.86 -12.28
N GLY A 218 -18.83 -0.66 -12.17
CA GLY A 218 -19.54 0.54 -11.74
C GLY A 218 -19.77 0.63 -10.22
N THR A 219 -19.18 -0.26 -9.42
CA THR A 219 -19.32 -0.22 -7.95
C THR A 219 -18.36 0.77 -7.28
N ASP A 220 -17.43 1.36 -8.04
CA ASP A 220 -16.32 2.21 -7.54
C ASP A 220 -15.39 1.50 -6.55
N ARG A 221 -15.42 0.16 -6.52
CA ARG A 221 -14.50 -0.64 -5.71
C ARG A 221 -13.10 -0.56 -6.28
N ALA A 222 -12.09 -0.59 -5.42
CA ALA A 222 -10.72 -0.69 -5.90
C ALA A 222 -10.48 -2.02 -6.64
N ASP A 223 -9.88 -1.97 -7.84
CA ASP A 223 -9.26 -3.13 -8.48
C ASP A 223 -7.87 -3.30 -7.88
N TRP A 224 -7.76 -4.14 -6.85
CA TRP A 224 -6.50 -4.37 -6.15
C TRP A 224 -5.44 -5.03 -7.05
N GLU A 225 -5.83 -5.74 -8.11
CA GLU A 225 -4.87 -6.24 -9.10
C GLU A 225 -4.28 -5.12 -9.95
N LYS A 226 -5.04 -4.05 -10.23
CA LYS A 226 -4.51 -2.83 -10.86
C LYS A 226 -3.62 -2.07 -9.89
N VAL A 227 -4.03 -1.91 -8.62
CA VAL A 227 -3.20 -1.28 -7.58
C VAL A 227 -1.87 -2.02 -7.40
N GLU A 228 -1.90 -3.35 -7.37
CA GLU A 228 -0.71 -4.19 -7.27
C GLU A 228 0.21 -4.03 -8.49
N ALA A 229 -0.35 -4.04 -9.71
CA ALA A 229 0.45 -3.81 -10.90
C ALA A 229 1.14 -2.43 -10.85
N ILE A 230 0.42 -1.37 -10.47
CA ILE A 230 0.99 -0.02 -10.29
C ILE A 230 2.12 -0.03 -9.26
N MET A 231 1.91 -0.70 -8.12
CA MET A 231 2.91 -0.85 -7.06
C MET A 231 4.18 -1.54 -7.56
N ILE A 232 4.04 -2.59 -8.39
CA ILE A 232 5.17 -3.30 -9.00
C ILE A 232 5.93 -2.41 -9.99
N VAL A 233 5.21 -1.67 -10.86
CA VAL A 233 5.85 -0.78 -11.85
C VAL A 233 6.65 0.33 -11.16
N ILE A 234 6.04 1.03 -10.19
CA ILE A 234 6.71 2.09 -9.45
C ILE A 234 7.87 1.53 -8.64
N GLY A 235 7.66 0.40 -7.95
CA GLY A 235 8.70 -0.29 -7.19
C GLY A 235 9.93 -0.67 -8.03
N ALA A 236 9.72 -1.21 -9.23
CA ALA A 236 10.79 -1.55 -10.16
C ALA A 236 11.57 -0.31 -10.61
N ASN A 237 10.89 0.79 -10.91
CA ASN A 237 11.50 2.05 -11.31
C ASN A 237 12.31 2.69 -10.18
N LEU A 238 11.76 2.76 -8.97
CA LEU A 238 12.46 3.31 -7.80
C LEU A 238 13.72 2.49 -7.47
N ARG A 239 13.65 1.16 -7.57
CA ARG A 239 14.81 0.27 -7.35
C ARG A 239 15.87 0.46 -8.44
N LYS A 240 15.47 0.56 -9.71
CA LYS A 240 16.37 0.81 -10.85
C LYS A 240 17.12 2.15 -10.71
N LEU A 241 16.46 3.18 -10.17
CA LEU A 241 17.06 4.49 -9.92
C LEU A 241 17.85 4.56 -8.61
N GLY A 242 17.93 3.46 -7.85
CA GLY A 242 18.59 3.44 -6.54
C GLY A 242 17.89 4.30 -5.48
N LEU A 243 16.65 4.74 -5.72
CA LEU A 243 15.93 5.65 -4.82
C LEU A 243 15.48 4.97 -3.53
N THR A 244 15.34 3.64 -3.54
CA THR A 244 14.94 2.87 -2.35
C THR A 244 16.02 2.81 -1.27
N ARG A 245 17.25 3.26 -1.55
CA ARG A 245 18.30 3.45 -0.52
C ARG A 245 17.98 4.59 0.45
N PHE A 246 17.16 5.54 0.01
CA PHE A 246 16.83 6.72 0.79
C PHE A 246 15.65 6.47 1.73
N PRO A 247 15.72 6.91 3.01
CA PRO A 247 14.66 6.65 4.00
C PRO A 247 13.26 7.05 3.54
N VAL A 248 13.13 8.16 2.80
CA VAL A 248 11.84 8.68 2.31
C VAL A 248 11.15 7.77 1.29
N CYS A 249 11.90 6.92 0.60
CA CYS A 249 11.35 5.90 -0.30
C CYS A 249 11.37 4.52 0.38
N ARG A 250 12.46 4.18 1.07
CA ARG A 250 12.64 2.89 1.76
C ARG A 250 11.50 2.57 2.72
N ASN A 251 11.12 3.53 3.56
CA ASN A 251 10.07 3.33 4.56
C ASN A 251 8.69 3.08 3.93
N TYR A 252 8.52 3.45 2.67
CA TYR A 252 7.27 3.30 1.93
C TYR A 252 7.28 2.10 0.99
N TRP A 253 8.44 1.64 0.52
CA TRP A 253 8.53 0.62 -0.53
C TRP A 253 9.30 -0.64 -0.12
N ASP A 254 10.08 -0.62 0.95
CA ASP A 254 10.92 -1.75 1.38
C ASP A 254 10.66 -2.21 2.83
N ALA A 255 9.64 -1.66 3.50
CA ALA A 255 9.27 -2.01 4.87
C ALA A 255 7.91 -2.76 4.91
N PRO A 256 7.90 -4.07 5.25
CA PRO A 256 6.68 -4.88 5.36
C PRO A 256 5.65 -4.30 6.33
N PHE A 257 4.41 -4.16 5.86
CA PHE A 257 3.25 -3.66 6.62
C PHE A 257 3.41 -2.26 7.23
N ALA A 258 4.50 -1.55 6.93
CA ALA A 258 4.82 -0.25 7.52
C ALA A 258 3.71 0.77 7.30
N GLY A 259 3.09 1.22 8.39
CA GLY A 259 2.04 2.24 8.38
C GLY A 259 0.76 1.86 7.64
N THR A 260 0.53 0.59 7.31
CA THR A 260 -0.61 0.13 6.49
C THR A 260 -1.94 -0.02 7.24
N TRP A 261 -2.17 0.85 8.22
CA TRP A 261 -3.39 0.90 9.02
C TRP A 261 -3.95 2.33 9.18
N PRO A 262 -5.24 2.48 9.53
CA PRO A 262 -5.84 3.80 9.70
C PRO A 262 -5.15 4.61 10.80
N ASN A 263 -5.06 5.92 10.59
CA ASN A 263 -4.46 6.88 11.52
C ASN A 263 -2.98 6.62 11.89
N SER A 264 -2.29 5.79 11.11
CA SER A 264 -0.88 5.48 11.34
C SER A 264 0.05 6.66 11.02
N TYR A 265 -0.37 7.63 10.21
CA TYR A 265 0.51 8.76 9.88
C TYR A 265 0.87 9.61 11.11
N ARG A 266 2.16 9.88 11.27
CA ARG A 266 2.78 10.69 12.31
C ARG A 266 3.89 11.57 11.69
N PRO A 267 3.81 12.90 11.80
CA PRO A 267 4.77 13.81 11.15
C PRO A 267 6.22 13.66 11.71
N PRO A 268 7.27 13.91 10.87
CA PRO A 268 8.67 14.08 11.26
C PRO A 268 8.92 15.16 12.32
N LEU A 269 9.17 14.75 13.58
CA LEU A 269 9.52 15.57 14.75
C LEU A 269 8.47 16.61 15.21
N ALA A 270 8.49 16.92 16.50
CA ALA A 270 7.74 17.99 17.15
C ALA A 270 8.29 19.37 16.75
N VAL A 271 8.43 19.63 15.45
CA VAL A 271 8.60 21.00 14.99
C VAL A 271 7.27 21.66 15.29
N ALA A 272 7.28 22.73 16.11
CA ALA A 272 6.09 23.48 16.48
C ALA A 272 5.19 23.62 15.23
N ARG A 273 4.05 22.92 15.28
CA ARG A 273 3.03 23.03 14.24
C ARG A 273 2.36 24.36 14.51
N ASP A 274 2.18 25.16 13.46
CA ASP A 274 1.23 26.26 13.58
C ASP A 274 -0.13 25.65 13.99
N PRO A 275 -0.91 26.35 14.81
CA PRO A 275 -2.25 25.86 15.16
C PRO A 275 -3.01 25.50 13.88
N PRO A 276 -3.64 24.31 13.82
CA PRO A 276 -4.37 23.90 12.63
C PRO A 276 -5.45 24.94 12.31
N GLU A 277 -5.53 25.33 11.04
CA GLU A 277 -6.61 26.18 10.55
C GLU A 277 -7.98 25.49 10.77
N PRO A 278 -9.09 26.24 10.89
CA PRO A 278 -10.41 25.64 11.17
C PRO A 278 -10.80 24.50 10.22
N LEU A 279 -10.52 24.63 8.93
CA LEU A 279 -10.80 23.60 7.93
C LEU A 279 -9.93 22.33 8.11
N GLU A 280 -8.73 22.45 8.67
CA GLU A 280 -7.89 21.29 8.98
C GLU A 280 -8.45 20.47 10.14
N LEU A 281 -9.17 21.11 11.07
CA LEU A 281 -9.84 20.43 12.16
C LEU A 281 -11.06 19.63 11.68
N GLU A 282 -11.68 20.06 10.58
CA GLU A 282 -12.80 19.38 9.92
C GLU A 282 -12.36 18.28 8.96
N ASP A 283 -11.06 18.16 8.66
CA ASP A 283 -10.51 17.20 7.69
C ASP A 283 -10.21 15.82 8.32
N PRO A 284 -11.02 14.78 8.02
CA PRO A 284 -10.78 13.44 8.52
C PRO A 284 -9.61 12.74 7.81
N TYR A 285 -9.20 13.16 6.61
CA TYR A 285 -8.19 12.49 5.79
C TYR A 285 -6.77 13.00 6.05
N GLY A 286 -6.62 14.21 6.61
CA GLY A 286 -5.31 14.78 6.94
C GLY A 286 -4.52 15.20 5.70
N VAL A 287 -5.22 15.84 4.76
CA VAL A 287 -4.75 16.27 3.44
C VAL A 287 -3.64 17.31 3.54
N THR A 288 -3.84 18.35 4.35
CA THR A 288 -2.92 19.50 4.41
C THR A 288 -1.49 19.09 4.76
N GLY A 289 -0.52 19.45 3.92
CA GLY A 289 0.90 19.21 4.16
C GLY A 289 1.73 19.10 2.89
N THR A 290 2.95 18.57 3.05
CA THR A 290 3.87 18.24 1.96
C THR A 290 3.85 16.75 1.68
N TRP A 291 3.75 16.40 0.40
CA TRP A 291 3.69 15.04 -0.11
C TRP A 291 4.76 14.83 -1.19
N LEU A 292 5.41 13.67 -1.18
CA LEU A 292 6.30 13.24 -2.26
C LEU A 292 5.51 12.36 -3.22
N ARG A 293 5.50 12.73 -4.50
CA ARG A 293 4.81 12.04 -5.59
C ARG A 293 5.82 11.48 -6.58
N VAL A 294 5.54 10.28 -7.06
CA VAL A 294 6.21 9.60 -8.14
C VAL A 294 5.23 9.43 -9.29
N VAL A 295 5.67 9.72 -10.50
CA VAL A 295 4.98 9.36 -11.74
C VAL A 295 5.96 8.62 -12.63
N CYS A 296 5.51 7.53 -13.25
CA CYS A 296 6.26 6.88 -14.32
C CYS A 296 5.48 6.99 -15.63
N PHE A 297 6.18 6.99 -16.76
CA PHE A 297 5.58 7.09 -18.08
C PHE A 297 6.46 6.49 -19.15
N LEU A 298 5.83 6.00 -20.21
CA LEU A 298 6.51 5.56 -21.43
C LEU A 298 6.75 6.75 -22.35
N ASP A 299 7.75 6.64 -23.22
CA ASP A 299 7.80 7.50 -24.40
C ASP A 299 6.49 7.37 -25.18
N TYR A 300 6.00 8.48 -25.73
CA TYR A 300 4.70 8.48 -26.42
C TYR A 300 4.71 7.54 -27.63
N THR A 301 5.85 7.38 -28.31
CA THR A 301 6.00 6.48 -29.46
C THR A 301 5.79 5.02 -29.07
N ASP A 302 6.40 4.61 -27.95
CA ASP A 302 6.27 3.25 -27.42
C ASP A 302 4.84 3.01 -26.90
N PHE A 303 4.29 3.97 -26.15
CA PHE A 303 2.91 3.93 -25.64
C PHE A 303 1.89 3.80 -26.77
N PHE A 304 2.03 4.63 -27.80
CA PHE A 304 1.15 4.65 -28.97
C PHE A 304 1.27 3.33 -29.75
N SER A 305 2.49 2.85 -29.99
CA SER A 305 2.72 1.60 -30.71
C SER A 305 2.10 0.41 -29.98
N TYR A 306 2.26 0.34 -28.66
CA TYR A 306 1.69 -0.73 -27.83
C TYR A 306 0.16 -0.78 -27.87
N ASN A 307 -0.50 0.38 -27.85
CA ASN A 307 -1.97 0.45 -27.79
C ASN A 307 -2.64 0.40 -29.18
N PHE A 308 -2.00 0.94 -30.22
CA PHE A 308 -2.63 1.19 -31.52
C PHE A 308 -1.97 0.50 -32.73
N ALA A 309 -0.69 0.11 -32.68
CA ALA A 309 -0.01 -0.45 -33.87
C ALA A 309 -0.40 -1.92 -34.14
N ALA A 310 -0.57 -2.72 -33.10
CA ALA A 310 -0.93 -4.15 -33.23
C ALA A 310 -2.43 -4.41 -33.48
N THR A 311 -3.30 -3.41 -33.24
CA THR A 311 -4.76 -3.53 -33.30
C THR A 311 -5.35 -3.23 -34.68
N ALA A 312 -4.56 -2.72 -35.62
CA ALA A 312 -5.05 -2.33 -36.95
C ALA A 312 -5.43 -3.53 -37.83
N ASP A 313 -4.72 -4.66 -37.72
CA ASP A 313 -4.94 -5.84 -38.58
C ASP A 313 -5.63 -7.02 -37.87
N HIS A 314 -5.42 -7.19 -36.55
CA HIS A 314 -6.04 -8.25 -35.74
C HIS A 314 -6.30 -7.79 -34.29
N PRO A 315 -7.48 -7.22 -33.97
CA PRO A 315 -7.79 -6.77 -32.62
C PRO A 315 -7.83 -7.97 -31.65
N LEU A 316 -7.06 -7.89 -30.57
CA LEU A 316 -7.10 -8.86 -29.48
C LEU A 316 -8.46 -8.80 -28.78
N ASP A 317 -9.00 -9.97 -28.40
CA ASP A 317 -10.19 -10.05 -27.55
C ASP A 317 -10.00 -9.21 -26.27
N PRO A 318 -11.00 -8.41 -25.85
CA PRO A 318 -10.92 -7.61 -24.62
C PRO A 318 -10.50 -8.40 -23.37
N ASN A 319 -10.85 -9.69 -23.29
CA ASN A 319 -10.55 -10.54 -22.14
C ASN A 319 -9.16 -11.19 -22.20
N VAL A 320 -8.45 -11.03 -23.32
CA VAL A 320 -7.09 -11.54 -23.48
C VAL A 320 -6.09 -10.46 -23.06
N PRO A 321 -5.21 -10.73 -22.08
CA PRO A 321 -4.15 -9.79 -21.70
C PRO A 321 -3.22 -9.51 -22.87
N ARG A 322 -2.79 -8.25 -23.02
CA ARG A 322 -1.74 -7.89 -23.98
C ARG A 322 -0.40 -8.53 -23.59
N HIS A 323 0.47 -8.71 -24.57
CA HIS A 323 1.85 -9.17 -24.36
C HIS A 323 2.60 -8.28 -23.37
N GLU A 324 3.62 -8.83 -22.71
CA GLU A 324 4.47 -8.08 -21.79
C GLU A 324 5.13 -6.87 -22.48
N ILE A 325 5.40 -5.80 -21.72
CA ILE A 325 6.06 -4.60 -22.24
C ILE A 325 7.34 -4.34 -21.43
N ASP A 326 8.48 -4.55 -22.08
CA ASP A 326 9.82 -4.33 -21.49
C ASP A 326 10.54 -3.19 -22.22
N VAL A 327 9.86 -2.04 -22.31
CA VAL A 327 10.46 -0.76 -22.72
C VAL A 327 10.75 0.06 -21.48
N GLY A 328 11.83 0.84 -21.49
CA GLY A 328 12.20 1.64 -20.32
C GLY A 328 11.20 2.75 -20.05
N GLU A 329 10.78 2.89 -18.79
CA GLU A 329 9.97 4.02 -18.35
C GLU A 329 10.84 5.19 -17.88
N ALA A 330 10.38 6.41 -18.13
CA ALA A 330 10.85 7.58 -17.43
C ALA A 330 10.12 7.70 -16.08
N THR A 331 10.81 8.24 -15.07
CA THR A 331 10.25 8.47 -13.72
C THR A 331 10.56 9.89 -13.31
N ARG A 332 9.58 10.58 -12.70
CA ARG A 332 9.75 11.91 -12.11
C ARG A 332 9.36 11.91 -10.65
N LEU A 333 10.17 12.59 -9.84
CA LEU A 333 9.85 12.90 -8.46
C LEU A 333 9.29 14.32 -8.34
N ILE A 334 8.20 14.46 -7.59
CA ILE A 334 7.43 15.70 -7.51
C ILE A 334 7.10 15.98 -6.04
N LEU A 335 7.41 17.17 -5.56
CA LEU A 335 6.91 17.66 -4.28
C LEU A 335 5.58 18.36 -4.47
N MET A 336 4.56 17.87 -3.78
CA MET A 336 3.25 18.51 -3.70
C MET A 336 3.10 19.18 -2.35
N ARG A 337 2.66 20.45 -2.35
CA ARG A 337 2.26 21.17 -1.13
C ARG A 337 0.80 21.52 -1.27
N ILE A 338 -0.04 20.91 -0.44
CA ILE A 338 -1.49 20.98 -0.58
C ILE A 338 -2.12 21.43 0.73
N ARG A 339 -3.20 22.21 0.64
CA ARG A 339 -4.00 22.67 1.77
C ARG A 339 -5.48 22.42 1.50
N VAL A 340 -6.22 22.07 2.54
CA VAL A 340 -7.68 21.99 2.49
C VAL A 340 -8.27 23.37 2.19
N THR A 341 -9.24 23.42 1.29
CA THR A 341 -9.94 24.65 0.89
C THR A 341 -11.44 24.58 1.12
N ARG A 342 -12.03 23.38 1.17
CA ARG A 342 -13.46 23.19 1.39
C ARG A 342 -13.73 21.78 1.93
N VAL A 343 -14.69 21.68 2.85
CA VAL A 343 -15.24 20.40 3.33
C VAL A 343 -16.75 20.44 3.09
N GLU A 344 -17.30 19.38 2.50
CA GLU A 344 -18.74 19.28 2.22
C GLU A 344 -19.27 17.87 2.53
N PRO A 345 -20.58 17.72 2.80
CA PRO A 345 -21.18 16.41 3.00
C PRO A 345 -20.94 15.46 1.81
N PRO A 346 -20.89 14.13 2.03
CA PRO A 346 -20.77 13.17 0.95
C PRO A 346 -21.93 13.28 -0.04
N GLY A 347 -21.64 13.11 -1.32
CA GLY A 347 -22.66 12.97 -2.35
C GLY A 347 -23.42 11.63 -2.20
N PRO A 348 -24.52 11.44 -2.94
CA PRO A 348 -25.33 10.21 -2.87
C PRO A 348 -24.56 8.95 -3.32
N ASP A 349 -23.52 9.14 -4.12
CA ASP A 349 -22.70 8.07 -4.70
C ASP A 349 -21.40 7.82 -3.93
N ASP A 350 -21.11 8.61 -2.91
CA ASP A 350 -19.92 8.48 -2.07
C ASP A 350 -20.17 7.54 -0.87
N GLY A 351 -19.11 7.12 -0.19
CA GLY A 351 -19.23 6.50 1.13
C GLY A 351 -19.75 7.51 2.15
N GLN A 352 -20.78 7.14 2.90
CA GLN A 352 -21.54 8.09 3.74
C GLN A 352 -20.90 8.37 5.11
N ASP A 353 -19.84 7.63 5.48
CA ASP A 353 -19.22 7.72 6.80
C ASP A 353 -18.39 9.00 7.00
N LEU A 354 -17.88 9.61 5.91
CA LEU A 354 -16.99 10.78 5.97
C LEU A 354 -17.34 11.81 4.87
N PRO A 355 -17.05 13.11 5.10
CA PRO A 355 -17.26 14.19 4.12
C PRO A 355 -16.35 14.10 2.89
N VAL A 356 -16.63 14.90 1.87
CA VAL A 356 -15.69 15.20 0.77
C VAL A 356 -14.81 16.38 1.17
N VAL A 357 -13.49 16.21 1.05
CA VAL A 357 -12.51 17.27 1.33
C VAL A 357 -11.86 17.71 0.04
N HIS A 358 -11.94 19.00 -0.27
CA HIS A 358 -11.29 19.63 -1.41
C HIS A 358 -10.00 20.32 -0.98
N PHE A 359 -9.03 20.31 -1.87
CA PHE A 359 -7.73 20.92 -1.63
C PHE A 359 -7.18 21.61 -2.87
N GLU A 360 -6.30 22.57 -2.61
CA GLU A 360 -5.49 23.25 -3.62
C GLU A 360 -4.05 23.31 -3.16
N GLY A 361 -3.13 23.57 -4.09
CA GLY A 361 -1.72 23.55 -3.81
C GLY A 361 -0.84 23.77 -5.01
N VAL A 362 0.43 23.41 -4.85
CA VAL A 362 1.43 23.48 -5.90
C VAL A 362 2.16 22.14 -6.02
N SER A 363 2.55 21.83 -7.24
CA SER A 363 3.34 20.67 -7.63
C SER A 363 4.65 21.16 -8.25
N ARG A 364 5.79 20.72 -7.73
CA ARG A 364 7.12 21.13 -8.19
C ARG A 364 7.99 19.89 -8.44
N SER A 365 8.54 19.76 -9.64
CA SER A 365 9.47 18.67 -9.99
C SER A 365 10.79 18.81 -9.25
N LEU A 366 11.39 17.68 -8.87
CA LEU A 366 12.71 17.63 -8.24
C LEU A 366 13.85 17.56 -9.25
N ASP A 367 13.60 16.97 -10.43
CA ASP A 367 14.64 16.64 -11.40
C ASP A 367 14.94 17.81 -12.36
N ASP A 368 13.98 18.72 -12.57
CA ASP A 368 14.08 19.84 -13.53
C ASP A 368 13.33 21.08 -13.02
N SER A 369 13.96 21.84 -12.13
CA SER A 369 13.36 23.07 -11.57
C SER A 369 13.20 24.21 -12.59
N TYR A 370 13.91 24.14 -13.72
CA TYR A 370 13.90 25.14 -14.80
C TYR A 370 12.96 24.80 -15.98
N ASP A 371 12.33 23.61 -16.01
CA ASP A 371 11.32 23.29 -17.02
C ASP A 371 9.94 23.87 -16.62
N GLU A 372 9.42 24.80 -17.42
CA GLU A 372 8.08 25.39 -17.20
C GLU A 372 6.96 24.35 -17.22
N ASN A 373 7.15 23.20 -17.88
CA ASN A 373 6.21 22.07 -17.85
C ASN A 373 6.39 21.14 -16.64
N ALA A 374 7.36 21.40 -15.77
CA ALA A 374 7.65 20.57 -14.60
C ALA A 374 7.01 21.11 -13.30
N ASN A 375 6.49 22.34 -13.34
CA ASN A 375 5.82 23.01 -12.22
C ASN A 375 4.36 23.29 -12.57
N SER A 376 3.42 22.94 -11.68
CA SER A 376 2.00 23.19 -11.87
C SER A 376 1.33 23.62 -10.58
N ASP A 377 0.19 24.31 -10.69
CA ASP A 377 -0.76 24.39 -9.60
C ASP A 377 -1.52 23.06 -9.51
N LEU A 378 -2.07 22.77 -8.34
CA LEU A 378 -2.75 21.52 -8.05
C LEU A 378 -4.10 21.81 -7.42
N ARG A 379 -5.12 21.08 -7.83
CA ARG A 379 -6.39 21.01 -7.10
C ARG A 379 -6.90 19.58 -7.06
N GLY A 380 -7.79 19.27 -6.14
CA GLY A 380 -8.33 17.93 -6.05
C GLY A 380 -9.33 17.73 -4.93
N SER A 381 -9.75 16.49 -4.77
CA SER A 381 -10.66 16.08 -3.71
C SER A 381 -10.32 14.70 -3.16
N VAL A 382 -10.65 14.49 -1.89
CA VAL A 382 -10.56 13.22 -1.18
C VAL A 382 -11.93 12.85 -0.63
N ARG A 383 -12.32 11.59 -0.77
CA ARG A 383 -13.61 11.05 -0.30
C ARG A 383 -13.55 9.54 -0.08
N LEU A 384 -14.61 8.96 0.46
CA LEU A 384 -14.76 7.51 0.49
C LEU A 384 -15.47 6.98 -0.77
N THR A 385 -15.04 5.82 -1.26
CA THR A 385 -15.84 4.97 -2.13
C THR A 385 -17.04 4.42 -1.34
N ARG A 386 -18.04 3.85 -2.03
CA ARG A 386 -19.20 3.22 -1.36
C ARG A 386 -18.81 2.08 -0.41
N GLU A 387 -17.68 1.42 -0.65
CA GLU A 387 -17.14 0.33 0.19
C GLU A 387 -16.13 0.81 1.24
N GLY A 388 -15.84 2.13 1.30
CA GLY A 388 -15.03 2.73 2.35
C GLY A 388 -13.53 2.85 2.05
N GLU A 389 -13.08 2.58 0.82
CA GLU A 389 -11.72 2.96 0.41
C GLU A 389 -11.59 4.48 0.26
N VAL A 390 -10.42 5.04 0.57
CA VAL A 390 -10.19 6.49 0.41
C VAL A 390 -9.74 6.77 -1.02
N ARG A 391 -10.62 7.41 -1.80
CA ARG A 391 -10.38 7.83 -3.18
C ARG A 391 -9.81 9.24 -3.23
N TRP A 392 -8.75 9.40 -4.01
CA TRP A 392 -8.09 10.67 -4.30
C TRP A 392 -8.24 11.00 -5.78
N THR A 393 -8.74 12.20 -6.07
CA THR A 393 -8.73 12.80 -7.41
C THR A 393 -7.83 14.03 -7.39
N THR A 394 -6.89 14.11 -8.32
CA THR A 394 -5.97 15.26 -8.44
C THR A 394 -5.96 15.81 -9.87
N PHE A 395 -5.79 17.11 -10.02
CA PHE A 395 -5.63 17.81 -11.29
C PHE A 395 -4.36 18.66 -11.27
N SER A 396 -3.52 18.51 -12.29
CA SER A 396 -2.38 19.40 -12.52
C SER A 396 -2.79 20.53 -13.47
N VAL A 397 -2.61 21.77 -13.01
CA VAL A 397 -3.03 23.00 -13.67
C VAL A 397 -1.79 23.77 -14.14
N PHE A 398 -1.67 24.00 -15.44
CA PHE A 398 -0.59 24.74 -16.07
C PHE A 398 -1.14 26.01 -16.70
N SER A 399 -0.64 27.16 -16.26
CA SER A 399 -1.10 28.48 -16.75
C SER A 399 -2.63 28.64 -16.66
N GLY A 400 -3.24 28.14 -15.57
CA GLY A 400 -4.69 28.16 -15.36
C GLY A 400 -5.50 27.10 -16.12
N VAL A 401 -4.85 26.23 -16.89
CA VAL A 401 -5.49 25.17 -17.67
C VAL A 401 -5.11 23.81 -17.10
N GLU A 402 -6.11 23.02 -16.72
CA GLU A 402 -5.90 21.62 -16.34
C GLU A 402 -5.32 20.84 -17.52
N ARG A 403 -4.35 19.96 -17.26
CA ARG A 403 -3.76 19.09 -18.29
C ARG A 403 -3.81 17.63 -17.92
N TRP A 404 -3.44 17.33 -16.68
CA TRP A 404 -3.37 15.97 -16.17
C TRP A 404 -4.39 15.77 -15.08
N ARG A 405 -5.02 14.60 -15.07
CA ARG A 405 -5.84 14.11 -13.97
C ARG A 405 -5.20 12.88 -13.37
N SER A 406 -5.49 12.58 -12.11
CA SER A 406 -5.16 11.30 -11.51
C SER A 406 -6.26 10.80 -10.61
N GLU A 407 -6.45 9.50 -10.60
CA GLU A 407 -7.43 8.77 -9.81
C GLU A 407 -6.71 7.66 -9.06
N SER A 408 -6.83 7.67 -7.74
CA SER A 408 -6.00 6.86 -6.86
C SER A 408 -6.73 6.40 -5.61
N VAL A 409 -6.20 5.37 -4.95
CA VAL A 409 -6.69 4.84 -3.68
C VAL A 409 -5.61 4.89 -2.61
N GLN A 410 -5.98 5.27 -1.37
CA GLN A 410 -5.06 5.22 -0.23
C GLN A 410 -4.94 3.80 0.32
N VAL A 411 -3.71 3.31 0.41
CA VAL A 411 -3.44 2.00 1.01
C VAL A 411 -3.44 2.15 2.53
N GLY A 412 -4.05 1.19 3.24
CA GLY A 412 -4.13 1.20 4.71
C GLY A 412 -5.26 2.04 5.31
N GLY A 413 -6.05 2.73 4.47
CA GLY A 413 -7.23 3.48 4.91
C GLY A 413 -6.94 4.93 5.33
N VAL A 414 -7.92 5.55 5.98
CA VAL A 414 -7.91 6.97 6.36
C VAL A 414 -6.67 7.30 7.19
N LYS A 415 -5.95 8.37 6.82
CA LYS A 415 -4.72 8.82 7.50
C LYS A 415 -3.65 7.73 7.65
N SER A 416 -3.66 6.71 6.79
CA SER A 416 -2.55 5.76 6.71
C SER A 416 -1.30 6.45 6.17
N SER A 417 -0.16 6.17 6.79
CA SER A 417 1.16 6.62 6.33
C SER A 417 1.65 5.86 5.11
N LYS A 418 0.97 4.81 4.61
CA LYS A 418 1.50 4.02 3.48
C LYS A 418 1.51 4.80 2.17
N GLY A 419 0.59 5.74 2.03
CA GLY A 419 0.44 6.58 0.84
C GLY A 419 -0.68 6.12 -0.08
N VAL A 420 -0.71 6.74 -1.26
CA VAL A 420 -1.78 6.69 -2.24
C VAL A 420 -1.22 6.16 -3.56
N ILE A 421 -1.93 5.23 -4.19
CA ILE A 421 -1.49 4.55 -5.44
C ILE A 421 -2.60 4.65 -6.48
N GLY A 422 -2.26 5.00 -7.72
CA GLY A 422 -3.25 5.09 -8.80
C GLY A 422 -2.68 5.41 -10.17
N ASN A 423 -3.51 5.97 -11.03
CA ASN A 423 -3.18 6.28 -12.41
C ASN A 423 -3.23 7.78 -12.65
N TRP A 424 -2.31 8.27 -13.47
CA TRP A 424 -2.41 9.59 -14.09
C TRP A 424 -2.75 9.44 -15.58
N PHE A 425 -3.46 10.41 -16.14
CA PHE A 425 -3.93 10.40 -17.53
C PHE A 425 -4.31 11.82 -17.99
N ASP A 426 -4.58 11.98 -19.28
CA ASP A 426 -5.09 13.23 -19.86
C ASP A 426 -6.43 13.64 -19.24
N LYS A 427 -6.58 14.91 -18.87
CA LYS A 427 -7.78 15.38 -18.14
C LYS A 427 -9.11 15.16 -18.86
N ASP A 428 -9.09 15.15 -20.21
CA ASP A 428 -10.28 15.10 -21.05
C ASP A 428 -10.67 13.67 -21.41
N PHE A 429 -10.01 12.68 -20.80
CA PHE A 429 -10.20 11.27 -21.12
C PHE A 429 -9.93 10.98 -22.60
N ASP A 430 -8.96 11.69 -23.20
CA ASP A 430 -8.58 11.47 -24.61
C ASP A 430 -8.23 9.99 -24.81
N PRO A 431 -8.99 9.23 -25.64
CA PRO A 431 -8.74 7.82 -25.90
C PRO A 431 -7.35 7.53 -26.49
N ARG A 432 -6.63 8.56 -26.97
CA ARG A 432 -5.25 8.49 -27.48
C ARG A 432 -4.26 9.24 -26.58
N GLY A 433 -4.74 9.80 -25.48
CA GLY A 433 -3.95 10.47 -24.48
C GLY A 433 -3.07 9.48 -23.72
N PRO A 434 -1.91 9.93 -23.23
CA PRO A 434 -1.03 9.09 -22.43
C PRO A 434 -1.66 8.82 -21.05
N ALA A 435 -1.31 7.68 -20.50
CA ALA A 435 -1.65 7.32 -19.13
C ALA A 435 -0.53 6.52 -18.49
N GLY A 436 -0.43 6.54 -17.16
CA GLY A 436 0.61 5.81 -16.46
C GLY A 436 0.37 5.71 -14.96
N PRO A 437 1.30 5.07 -14.23
CA PRO A 437 1.21 4.88 -12.79
C PRO A 437 1.63 6.15 -12.03
N THR A 438 0.98 6.39 -10.90
CA THR A 438 1.40 7.38 -9.91
C THR A 438 1.25 6.85 -8.49
N ALA A 439 2.14 7.27 -7.60
CA ALA A 439 1.98 7.09 -6.17
C ALA A 439 2.45 8.33 -5.44
N PHE A 440 1.89 8.61 -4.26
CA PHE A 440 2.34 9.72 -3.44
C PHE A 440 2.08 9.47 -1.96
N TRP A 441 2.94 10.04 -1.12
CA TRP A 441 2.86 9.84 0.32
C TRP A 441 3.26 11.09 1.08
N LYS A 442 2.65 11.26 2.26
CA LYS A 442 2.81 12.45 3.07
C LYS A 442 4.15 12.41 3.80
N VAL A 443 4.96 13.44 3.62
CA VAL A 443 6.27 13.55 4.23
C VAL A 443 6.31 14.60 5.35
N SER A 444 5.36 15.55 5.36
CA SER A 444 5.27 16.56 6.43
C SER A 444 3.87 17.15 6.52
N ASP A 445 3.49 17.63 7.70
CA ASP A 445 2.28 18.45 7.90
C ASP A 445 2.49 19.93 7.53
N LYS A 446 3.74 20.36 7.30
CA LYS A 446 4.04 21.77 6.98
C LYS A 446 3.93 22.06 5.48
N ILE A 447 3.54 23.30 5.18
CA ILE A 447 3.59 23.92 3.85
C ILE A 447 4.58 25.10 3.96
N SER A 448 5.90 24.85 3.90
CA SER A 448 6.88 25.96 3.92
C SER A 448 7.08 26.51 2.52
N GLU A 449 6.89 27.82 2.32
CA GLU A 449 6.96 28.48 1.01
C GLU A 449 8.40 28.76 0.52
N SER A 450 9.37 28.89 1.42
CA SER A 450 10.70 29.41 1.08
C SER A 450 11.80 28.73 1.91
N GLY A 451 12.60 27.87 1.28
CA GLY A 451 13.80 27.23 1.87
C GLY A 451 13.64 25.77 2.34
N GLY A 452 12.41 25.27 2.44
CA GLY A 452 12.15 23.94 3.03
C GLY A 452 12.31 22.74 2.11
N ALA A 453 12.22 22.86 0.78
CA ALA A 453 12.35 21.71 -0.12
C ALA A 453 13.78 21.14 -0.09
N MET A 454 14.80 21.98 -0.22
CA MET A 454 16.22 21.56 -0.14
C MET A 454 16.58 21.02 1.24
N ALA A 455 16.10 21.62 2.35
CA ALA A 455 16.35 21.11 3.70
C ALA A 455 15.61 19.78 3.97
N LEU A 456 14.35 19.66 3.55
CA LEU A 456 13.58 18.41 3.55
C LEU A 456 14.12 17.40 2.51
N MET A 457 14.98 17.80 1.59
CA MET A 457 15.72 16.89 0.71
C MET A 457 17.03 16.47 1.38
N GLN A 458 17.77 17.38 2.02
CA GLN A 458 19.00 17.06 2.75
C GLN A 458 18.74 16.09 3.93
N ASP A 459 17.58 16.21 4.57
CA ASP A 459 17.13 15.29 5.63
C ASP A 459 16.70 13.90 5.11
N PHE A 460 16.39 13.74 3.81
CA PHE A 460 15.68 12.57 3.28
C PHE A 460 16.26 11.91 2.01
N LEU A 461 17.10 12.64 1.26
CA LEU A 461 17.78 12.32 0.01
C LEU A 461 19.16 13.03 0.02
N PRO A 462 20.17 12.56 0.78
CA PRO A 462 21.50 13.16 0.74
C PRO A 462 22.06 13.19 -0.69
N ASP A 463 22.82 14.26 -0.99
CA ASP A 463 23.40 14.54 -2.32
C ASP A 463 24.07 13.28 -2.92
N GLN A 464 23.86 13.08 -4.23
CA GLN A 464 24.41 11.95 -4.98
C GLN A 464 25.96 11.96 -5.10
N ASP A 465 26.63 12.92 -4.48
CA ASP A 465 28.08 13.13 -4.59
C ASP A 465 28.89 12.69 -3.34
N SER A 466 28.28 12.09 -2.31
CA SER A 466 29.06 11.49 -1.22
C SER A 466 29.35 10.01 -1.50
N ASP A 467 30.51 9.76 -2.10
CA ASP A 467 31.30 8.52 -2.16
C ASP A 467 30.54 7.18 -2.03
N PHE A 468 30.53 6.46 -3.16
CA PHE A 468 30.31 5.02 -3.24
C PHE A 468 31.21 4.28 -2.23
N TYR A 469 30.61 3.78 -1.15
CA TYR A 469 31.18 2.72 -0.33
C TYR A 469 30.25 1.50 -0.44
N ASP A 470 30.66 0.53 -1.24
CA ASP A 470 30.04 -0.79 -1.33
C ASP A 470 30.78 -1.71 -0.34
N PRO A 471 30.18 -2.06 0.82
CA PRO A 471 30.84 -2.91 1.81
C PRO A 471 30.91 -4.39 1.39
N ASP A 472 30.34 -4.77 0.25
CA ASP A 472 30.32 -6.16 -0.25
C ASP A 472 31.35 -6.43 -1.36
N GLN A 473 32.31 -5.51 -1.58
CA GLN A 473 33.35 -5.65 -2.62
C GLN A 473 34.71 -6.19 -2.16
N ASP A 474 34.90 -6.48 -0.87
CA ASP A 474 36.21 -6.89 -0.34
C ASP A 474 36.13 -8.27 0.32
N ASP A 475 35.98 -9.31 -0.51
CA ASP A 475 36.25 -10.71 -0.14
C ASP A 475 36.57 -11.52 -1.41
N SER A 476 37.57 -11.05 -2.18
CA SER A 476 38.20 -11.89 -3.21
C SER A 476 39.59 -11.40 -3.62
N GLU A 477 40.52 -11.27 -2.68
CA GLU A 477 41.96 -11.42 -2.94
C GLU A 477 42.66 -12.04 -1.70
N GLU A 478 42.68 -13.37 -1.63
CA GLU A 478 43.88 -14.20 -1.32
C GLU A 478 43.63 -15.68 -1.66
#